data_AF-A0A946V843-F1
#
_entry.id   AF-A0A946V843-F1
#
_cell.length_a   1.000
_cell.length_b   1.000
_cell.length_c   1.000
_cell.angle_alpha   90.00
_cell.angle_beta   90.00
_cell.angle_gamma   90.00
#
_symmetry.space_group_name_H-M   'P 1'
#
loop_
_entity.id
_entity.type
_entity.pdbx_description
1 polymer ?
#
loop_
_entity_poly.entity_id
_entity_poly.type
_entity_poly.pdbx_seq_one_letter_code
_entity_poly.pdbx_strand_id
1 'polypeptide(L)' 'GLPSVSAFINFAWGNNAEDPNTDENLADATEYDFTIDFRPKSGGLNGLWLRARYANVDFEGGEDTQDARIILNYELPF' A
#
# COMPACT_ATOMS: atom_id res chain seq x y z
N GLY A 1 -2.86 17.81 -13.95
CA GLY A 1 -2.25 16.99 -12.89
C GLY A 1 -0.80 17.40 -12.68
N LEU A 2 -0.21 17.11 -11.52
CA LEU A 2 1.23 17.29 -11.29
C LEU A 2 1.98 16.16 -12.01
N PRO A 3 2.79 16.44 -13.06
CA PRO A 3 3.34 15.40 -13.93
C PRO A 3 4.32 14.44 -13.26
N SER A 4 4.81 14.79 -12.06
CA SER A 4 5.77 14.02 -11.26
C SER A 4 5.11 13.33 -10.07
N VAL A 5 3.80 13.47 -9.86
CA VAL A 5 3.08 12.87 -8.73
C VAL A 5 2.04 11.89 -9.25
N SER A 6 2.01 10.69 -8.68
CA SER A 6 0.89 9.76 -8.84
C SER A 6 0.37 9.34 -7.48
N ALA A 7 -0.93 9.03 -7.43
CA ALA A 7 -1.55 8.49 -6.24
C ALA A 7 -2.40 7.27 -6.62
N PHE A 8 -2.48 6.33 -5.71
CA PHE A 8 -3.30 5.13 -5.83
C PHE A 8 -3.99 4.86 -4.50
N ILE A 9 -5.28 4.53 -4.58
CA ILE A 9 -6.10 4.14 -3.44
C ILE A 9 -6.79 2.83 -3.81
N ASN A 10 -6.78 1.89 -2.88
CA ASN A 10 -7.51 0.63 -3.01
C ASN A 10 -8.35 0.39 -1.76
N PHE A 11 -9.50 -0.25 -1.99
CA PHE A 11 -10.41 -0.72 -0.96
C PHE A 11 -10.76 -2.16 -1.29
N ALA A 12 -10.60 -3.05 -0.32
CA ALA A 12 -11.02 -4.43 -0.42
C ALA A 12 -11.84 -4.82 0.81
N TRP A 13 -12.83 -5.68 0.59
CA TRP A 13 -13.59 -6.30 1.65
C TRP A 13 -13.66 -7.80 1.39
N GLY A 14 -13.39 -8.60 2.42
CA GLY A 14 -13.41 -10.06 2.39
C GLY A 14 -14.30 -10.60 3.49
N ASN A 15 -14.97 -11.71 3.21
CA ASN A 15 -15.82 -12.41 4.15
C ASN A 15 -15.75 -13.92 3.92
N ASN A 16 -16.33 -14.69 4.86
CA ASN A 16 -16.43 -16.16 4.78
C ASN A 16 -15.06 -16.83 4.51
N ALA A 17 -13.99 -16.29 5.08
CA ALA A 17 -12.70 -16.96 5.07
C ALA A 17 -12.73 -18.09 6.10
N GLU A 18 -12.10 -19.22 5.81
CA GLU A 18 -12.05 -20.41 6.68
C GLU A 18 -10.59 -20.79 6.94
N ASP A 19 -10.27 -21.17 8.19
CA ASP A 19 -8.95 -21.69 8.53
C ASP A 19 -8.75 -23.07 7.88
N PRO A 20 -7.69 -23.26 7.07
CA PRO A 20 -7.51 -24.49 6.29
C PRO A 20 -7.15 -25.73 7.14
N ASN A 21 -6.86 -25.57 8.43
CA ASN A 21 -6.50 -26.67 9.34
C ASN A 21 -7.63 -27.01 10.32
N THR A 22 -8.51 -26.05 10.64
CA THR A 22 -9.59 -26.24 11.61
C THR A 22 -10.99 -26.16 11.01
N ASP A 23 -11.14 -25.72 9.76
CA ASP A 23 -12.41 -25.40 9.10
C ASP A 23 -13.25 -24.37 9.87
N GLU A 24 -12.62 -23.59 10.77
CA GLU A 24 -13.29 -22.53 11.52
C GLU A 24 -13.40 -21.25 10.69
N ASN A 25 -14.51 -20.54 10.85
CA ASN A 25 -14.69 -19.22 10.22
C ASN A 25 -13.68 -18.22 10.78
N LEU A 26 -12.96 -17.55 9.88
CA LEU A 26 -12.13 -16.39 10.16
C LEU A 26 -12.97 -15.11 10.13
N ALA A 27 -12.43 -14.07 10.75
CA ALA A 27 -13.08 -12.75 10.77
C ALA A 27 -13.19 -12.17 9.35
N ASP A 28 -14.31 -11.51 9.09
CA ASP A 28 -14.45 -10.63 7.93
C ASP A 28 -13.42 -9.50 8.03
N ALA A 29 -12.89 -9.06 6.88
CA ALA A 29 -11.79 -8.12 6.85
C ALA A 29 -12.03 -7.00 5.85
N THR A 30 -11.64 -5.79 6.21
CA THR A 30 -11.64 -4.61 5.33
C THR A 30 -10.22 -4.07 5.22
N GLU A 31 -9.73 -3.88 3.99
CA GLU A 31 -8.40 -3.34 3.72
C GLU A 31 -8.48 -2.01 2.97
N TYR A 32 -7.69 -1.04 3.46
CA TYR A 32 -7.47 0.25 2.84
C TYR A 32 -5.99 0.41 2.50
N ASP A 33 -5.69 0.60 1.21
CA ASP A 33 -4.35 0.96 0.76
C ASP A 33 -4.29 2.37 0.23
N PHE A 34 -3.23 3.06 0.58
CA PHE A 34 -2.90 4.37 0.07
C PHE A 34 -1.45 4.40 -0.41
N THR A 35 -1.23 5.00 -1.58
CA THR A 35 0.11 5.22 -2.13
C THR A 35 0.19 6.60 -2.76
N ILE A 36 1.25 7.34 -2.43
CA ILE A 36 1.69 8.53 -3.17
C ILE A 36 3.11 8.28 -3.66
N ASP A 37 3.34 8.62 -4.92
CA ASP A 37 4.64 8.62 -5.56
C ASP A 37 5.03 10.03 -5.98
N PHE A 38 6.30 10.37 -5.80
CA PHE A 38 6.93 11.53 -6.39
C PHE A 38 8.16 11.10 -7.20
N ARG A 39 8.11 11.32 -8.52
CA ARG A 39 9.16 11.00 -9.48
C ARG A 39 9.44 12.20 -10.39
N PRO A 40 10.43 13.06 -10.06
CA PRO A 40 10.87 14.14 -10.93
C PRO A 40 11.28 13.60 -12.31
N LYS A 41 10.77 14.23 -13.37
CA LYS A 41 11.06 13.82 -14.77
C LYS A 41 12.21 14.59 -15.43
N SER A 42 12.73 15.62 -14.76
CA SER A 42 13.78 16.49 -15.30
C SER A 42 14.64 17.09 -14.19
N GLY A 43 15.80 17.63 -14.57
CA GLY A 43 16.77 18.23 -13.64
C GLY A 43 17.68 17.22 -12.94
N GLY A 44 18.47 17.69 -11.97
CA GLY A 44 19.49 16.88 -11.29
C GLY A 44 18.96 15.74 -10.41
N LEU A 45 17.65 15.71 -10.17
CA LEU A 45 16.97 14.61 -9.46
C LEU A 45 16.25 13.65 -10.40
N ASN A 46 16.50 13.73 -11.71
CA ASN A 46 16.01 12.71 -12.63
C ASN A 46 16.55 11.33 -12.20
N GLY A 47 15.68 10.32 -12.23
CA GLY A 47 15.95 8.99 -11.68
C GLY A 47 15.53 8.82 -10.22
N LEU A 48 15.23 9.88 -9.46
CA LEU A 48 14.71 9.78 -8.10
C LEU A 48 13.25 9.33 -8.09
N TRP A 49 12.90 8.44 -7.17
CA TRP A 49 11.53 8.02 -6.88
C TRP A 49 11.32 7.88 -5.38
N LEU A 50 10.56 8.82 -4.81
CA LEU A 50 10.08 8.76 -3.44
C LEU A 50 8.65 8.20 -3.43
N ARG A 51 8.40 7.20 -2.58
CA ARG A 51 7.10 6.56 -2.41
C ARG A 51 6.74 6.51 -0.94
N ALA A 52 5.53 6.96 -0.62
CA ALA A 52 4.90 6.75 0.66
C ALA A 52 3.72 5.79 0.47
N ARG A 53 3.65 4.75 1.29
CA ARG A 53 2.52 3.82 1.34
C ARG A 53 2.02 3.66 2.76
N TYR A 54 0.71 3.52 2.87
CA TYR A 54 0.02 3.15 4.10
C TYR A 54 -1.00 2.07 3.75
N ALA A 55 -1.04 1.01 4.55
CA ALA A 55 -2.05 -0.05 4.46
C ALA A 55 -2.63 -0.27 5.86
N ASN A 56 -3.94 -0.50 5.92
CA ASN A 56 -4.63 -0.88 7.14
C ASN A 56 -5.65 -1.97 6.83
N VAL A 57 -5.60 -3.05 7.61
CA VAL A 57 -6.57 -4.14 7.58
C VAL A 57 -7.29 -4.15 8.92
N ASP A 58 -8.61 -3.94 8.89
CA ASP A 58 -9.53 -4.05 10.01
C ASP A 58 -10.17 -5.44 9.96
N PHE A 59 -10.06 -6.20 11.04
CA PHE A 59 -10.65 -7.53 11.19
C PHE A 59 -11.82 -7.45 12.17
N GLU A 60 -13.02 -7.85 11.77
CA GLU A 60 -14.21 -7.74 12.62
C GLU A 60 -14.07 -8.61 13.88
N GLY A 61 -13.96 -7.96 15.04
CA GLY A 61 -13.74 -8.63 16.32
C GLY A 61 -12.30 -9.08 16.58
N GLY A 62 -11.35 -8.69 15.73
CA GLY A 62 -9.92 -8.96 15.84
C GLY A 62 -9.07 -7.74 16.17
N GLU A 63 -7.74 -7.89 15.98
CA GLU A 63 -6.78 -6.78 16.09
C GLU A 63 -6.43 -6.27 14.69
N ASP A 64 -6.49 -4.96 14.51
CA ASP A 64 -6.13 -4.31 13.25
C ASP A 64 -4.64 -4.48 12.93
N THR A 65 -4.34 -4.65 11.65
CA THR A 65 -2.96 -4.59 11.15
C THR A 65 -2.73 -3.27 10.42
N GLN A 66 -1.61 -2.62 10.70
CA GLN A 66 -1.19 -1.38 10.04
C GLN A 66 0.24 -1.51 9.52
N ASP A 67 0.48 -0.98 8.32
CA ASP A 67 1.80 -0.96 7.69
C ASP A 67 2.04 0.40 7.03
N ALA A 68 3.16 1.05 7.39
CA ALA A 68 3.58 2.31 6.80
C ALA A 68 5.01 2.19 6.24
N ARG A 69 5.19 2.61 4.98
CA ARG A 69 6.48 2.51 4.28
C ARG A 69 6.84 3.80 3.59
N ILE A 70 8.08 4.23 3.78
CA ILE A 70 8.75 5.25 2.97
C ILE A 70 9.86 4.57 2.18
N ILE A 71 9.80 4.68 0.85
CA ILE A 71 10.74 4.04 -0.07
C ILE A 71 11.39 5.12 -0.91
N LEU A 72 12.72 5.13 -0.95
CA LEU A 72 13.50 6.02 -1.79
C LEU A 72 14.33 5.19 -2.76
N ASN A 73 14.05 5.34 -4.05
CA ASN A 73 14.81 4.72 -5.13
C ASN A 73 15.55 5.79 -5.94
N TYR A 74 16.71 5.44 -6.49
CA TYR A 74 17.43 6.26 -7.45
C TYR A 74 17.97 5.40 -8.59
N GLU A 75 17.59 5.74 -9.81
CA GLU A 75 18.08 5.09 -11.04
C GLU A 75 19.42 5.72 -11.45
N LEU A 76 20.49 4.91 -11.47
CA LEU A 76 21.82 5.36 -11.84
C LEU A 76 22.02 5.32 -13.37
N PRO A 77 22.63 6.35 -13.98
CA PRO A 77 22.84 6.43 -15.42
C PRO A 77 24.13 5.71 -15.82
N PHE A 78 24.10 4.37 -15.89
CA PHE A 78 25.20 3.58 -16.43
C PHE A 78 24.71 2.52 -17.40
#